data_AF-A0A937RAR9-F1
#
_entry.id   AF-A0A937RAR9-F1
#
_cell.length_a   1.000
_cell.length_b   1.000
_cell.length_c   1.000
_cell.angle_alpha   90.00
_cell.angle_beta   90.00
_cell.angle_gamma   90.00
#
_symmetry.space_group_name_H-M   'P 1'
#
loop_
_entity.id
_entity.type
_entity.pdbx_description
1 polymer ?
#
loop_
_entity_poly.entity_id
_entity_poly.type
_entity_poly.pdbx_seq_one_letter_code
_entity_poly.pdbx_strand_id
1 'polypeptide(L)' 'MNVEDLILISVDDHLVEPPNMFEGRLPARFDSVNPAAVLSASDLRSTSPGETPA' A
#
# COMPACT_ATOMS: atom_id res chain seq x y z
N MET A 1 -33.17 14.79 3.74
CA MET A 1 -31.83 14.97 3.15
C MET A 1 -31.61 13.82 2.18
N ASN A 2 -31.22 14.10 0.93
CA ASN A 2 -30.81 13.06 -0.01
C ASN A 2 -29.28 12.96 0.04
N VAL A 3 -28.75 11.73 -0.09
CA VAL A 3 -27.31 11.49 -0.06
C VAL A 3 -26.60 12.13 -1.24
N GLU A 4 -27.25 12.17 -2.42
CA GLU A 4 -26.64 12.68 -3.65
C GLU A 4 -26.43 14.20 -3.67
N ASP A 5 -27.03 14.91 -2.70
CA ASP A 5 -26.86 16.35 -2.53
C ASP A 5 -25.69 16.69 -1.57
N LEU A 6 -24.99 15.68 -1.04
CA LEU A 6 -23.88 15.86 -0.09
C LEU A 6 -22.52 15.90 -0.81
N ILE A 7 -21.69 16.88 -0.43
CA ILE A 7 -20.26 16.85 -0.76
C ILE A 7 -19.55 16.09 0.36
N LEU A 8 -19.02 14.91 0.04
CA LEU A 8 -18.26 14.09 0.96
C LEU A 8 -16.76 14.36 0.79
N ILE A 9 -16.08 14.64 1.90
CA ILE A 9 -14.63 14.86 1.93
C ILE A 9 -14.01 13.74 2.74
N SER A 10 -13.20 12.91 2.10
CA SER A 10 -12.32 11.98 2.82
C SER A 10 -11.21 12.79 3.49
N VAL A 11 -11.02 12.54 4.77
CA VAL A 11 -9.98 13.20 5.58
C VAL A 11 -8.77 12.30 5.80
N ASP A 12 -8.85 11.03 5.39
CA ASP A 12 -7.87 10.01 5.76
C ASP A 12 -7.65 8.97 4.65
N ASP A 13 -7.27 9.45 3.48
CA ASP A 13 -6.83 8.58 2.41
C ASP A 13 -5.36 8.18 2.61
N HIS A 14 -5.04 6.92 2.30
CA HIS A 14 -3.70 6.37 2.36
C HIS A 14 -3.28 5.82 1.00
N LEU A 15 -1.97 5.82 0.75
CA LEU A 15 -1.36 5.24 -0.45
C LEU A 15 -0.53 4.00 -0.08
N VAL A 16 -0.42 3.06 -1.02
CA VAL A 16 0.48 1.91 -0.89
C VAL A 16 1.80 2.24 -1.57
N GLU A 17 2.87 2.19 -0.80
CA GLU A 17 4.20 2.58 -1.24
C GLU A 17 4.91 1.43 -1.96
N PRO A 18 5.80 1.72 -2.93
CA PRO A 18 6.65 0.68 -3.52
C PRO A 18 7.52 -0.01 -2.46
N PRO A 19 7.80 -1.32 -2.56
CA PRO A 19 8.56 -2.06 -1.55
C PRO A 19 9.96 -1.50 -1.25
N ASN A 20 10.57 -0.81 -2.21
CA ASN A 20 11.90 -0.22 -2.11
C ASN A 20 11.89 1.29 -1.82
N MET A 21 10.77 1.84 -1.34
CA MET A 21 10.61 3.28 -1.13
C MET A 21 11.72 3.90 -0.26
N PHE A 22 12.31 3.15 0.68
CA PHE A 22 13.25 3.71 1.64
C PHE A 22 14.74 3.43 1.32
N GLU A 23 15.04 2.64 0.28
CA GLU A 23 16.43 2.28 -0.06
C GLU A 23 17.29 3.51 -0.40
N GLY A 24 18.41 3.68 0.30
CA GLY A 24 19.34 4.80 0.10
C GLY A 24 18.78 6.18 0.49
N ARG A 25 17.60 6.23 1.12
CA ARG A 25 16.94 7.48 1.55
C ARG A 25 17.00 7.72 3.06
N LEU A 26 17.54 6.77 3.82
CA LEU A 26 17.75 6.90 5.25
C LEU A 26 19.22 7.24 5.58
N PRO A 27 19.49 7.90 6.73
CA PRO A 27 20.83 7.98 7.27
C PRO A 27 21.41 6.58 7.54
N ALA A 28 22.67 6.37 7.19
CA ALA A 28 23.34 5.05 7.23
C ALA A 28 23.20 4.28 8.57
N ARG A 29 23.08 5.00 9.69
CA ARG A 29 22.88 4.38 11.02
C ARG A 29 21.54 3.64 11.18
N PHE A 30 20.57 3.88 10.30
CA PHE A 30 19.23 3.31 10.34
C PHE A 30 18.96 2.27 9.25
N ASP A 31 19.93 1.98 8.38
CA ASP A 31 19.75 1.04 7.28
C ASP A 31 19.36 -0.37 7.76
N SER A 32 19.84 -0.78 8.95
CA SER A 32 19.52 -2.07 9.56
C SER A 32 18.08 -2.19 10.07
N VAL A 33 17.37 -1.07 10.23
CA VAL A 33 15.99 -0.99 10.75
C VAL A 33 15.06 -0.29 9.76
N ASN A 34 15.45 -0.29 8.49
CA ASN A 34 14.66 0.28 7.42
C ASN A 34 13.29 -0.42 7.31
N PRO A 35 12.16 0.32 7.17
CA PRO A 35 10.89 -0.29 6.81
C PRO A 35 11.01 -1.10 5.52
N ALA A 36 10.57 -2.37 5.58
CA ALA A 36 10.62 -3.29 4.46
C ALA A 36 9.34 -4.13 4.41
N ALA A 37 8.77 -4.27 3.22
CA ALA A 37 7.70 -5.22 2.98
C ALA A 37 8.30 -6.62 2.75
N VAL A 38 7.86 -7.61 3.53
CA VAL A 38 8.26 -9.02 3.38
C VAL A 38 7.03 -9.82 3.00
N LEU A 39 7.06 -10.46 1.83
CA LEU A 39 5.99 -11.34 1.38
C LEU A 39 6.25 -12.76 1.88
N SER A 40 5.28 -13.30 2.60
CA SER A 40 5.20 -14.70 2.96
C SER A 40 4.39 -15.48 1.92
N ALA A 41 4.55 -16.81 1.90
CA ALA A 41 3.81 -17.66 0.97
C ALA A 41 2.29 -17.53 1.12
N SER A 42 1.79 -17.24 2.33
CA SER A 42 0.36 -16.99 2.58
C SER A 42 -0.15 -15.67 2.01
N ASP A 43 0.74 -14.72 1.68
CA ASP A 43 0.36 -13.42 1.14
C ASP A 43 0.09 -13.47 -0.37
N LEU A 44 0.46 -14.57 -1.03
CA LEU A 44 0.12 -14.80 -2.43
C LEU A 44 -1.37 -15.09 -2.56
N ARG A 45 -2.13 -14.12 -3.07
CA ARG A 45 -3.50 -14.40 -3.52
C ARG A 45 -3.48 -15.46 -4.61
N SER A 46 -4.24 -16.52 -4.41
CA SER A 46 -4.70 -17.39 -5.49
C SER A 46 -5.53 -16.53 -6.44
N THR A 47 -4.94 -16.06 -7.54
CA THR A 47 -5.71 -15.46 -8.63
C THR A 47 -6.58 -16.56 -9.23
N SER A 48 -7.89 -16.39 -9.20
CA SER A 48 -8.78 -17.31 -9.92
C SER A 48 -8.57 -17.10 -11.43
N PRO A 49 -8.58 -18.16 -12.26
CA PRO A 49 -8.47 -17.99 -13.70
C PRO A 49 -9.65 -17.15 -14.21
N GLY A 50 -9.38 -15.90 -14.62
CA GLY A 50 -10.38 -14.98 -15.21
C GLY A 50 -10.45 -13.59 -14.58
N GLU A 51 -9.81 -13.31 -13.45
CA GLU A 51 -9.71 -11.94 -12.93
C GLU A 51 -8.73 -11.13 -13.80
N THR A 52 -9.27 -10.18 -14.56
CA THR A 52 -8.45 -9.19 -15.26
C THR A 52 -7.92 -8.21 -14.20
N PRO A 53 -6.59 -8.01 -14.08
CA PRO A 53 -6.05 -7.04 -13.13
C PRO A 53 -6.51 -5.64 -13.55
N ALA A 54 -7.03 -4.89 -12.59
CA ALA A 54 -7.36 -3.48 -12.75
C ALA A 54 -6.10 -2.62 -12.98
#